data_AF-A0A8H6FVW4-F1
#
_entry.id   AF-A0A8H6FVW4-F1
#
_cell.length_a   1.000
_cell.length_b   1.000
_cell.length_c   1.000
_cell.angle_alpha   90.00
_cell.angle_beta   90.00
_cell.angle_gamma   90.00
#
_symmetry.space_group_name_H-M   'P 1'
#
loop_
_entity.id
_entity.type
_entity.pdbx_description
1 polymer ?
#
loop_
_entity_poly.entity_id
_entity_poly.type
_entity_poly.pdbx_seq_one_letter_code
_entity_poly.pdbx_strand_id
1 'polypeptide(L)'
;MEFVEEAAYRDACASGALPGVIFLAADKEGTFEYGKAMGRRSTKPEDAAKAIEPDMVLAMAACTKLMTAITVLQCVERGLFDLDEDITQSFRI
;
A
#
# COMPACT_ATOMS: atom_id res chain seq x y z
N MET A 1 12.14 17.69 -5.45
CA MET A 1 12.89 17.02 -4.37
C MET A 1 13.13 15.60 -4.87
N GLU A 2 14.39 15.18 -4.95
CA GLU A 2 14.75 13.81 -5.33
C GLU A 2 15.30 13.15 -4.06
N PHE A 3 14.69 12.06 -3.62
CA PHE A 3 15.16 11.34 -2.43
C PHE A 3 16.46 10.61 -2.77
N VAL A 4 17.41 10.57 -1.82
CA VAL A 4 18.76 10.02 -2.00
C VAL A 4 18.75 8.59 -2.58
N GLU A 5 17.74 7.79 -2.24
CA GLU A 5 17.62 6.40 -2.67
C GLU A 5 16.95 6.20 -4.05
N GLU A 6 16.41 7.26 -4.68
CA GLU A 6 15.71 7.14 -5.97
C GLU A 6 16.59 6.54 -7.07
N ALA A 7 17.88 6.86 -7.08
CA ALA A 7 18.85 6.30 -8.03
C ALA A 7 18.97 4.78 -7.87
N ALA A 8 19.06 4.27 -6.63
CA ALA A 8 19.18 2.84 -6.36
C ALA A 8 17.95 2.07 -6.84
N TYR A 9 16.74 2.61 -6.64
CA TYR A 9 15.51 1.99 -7.14
C TYR A 9 15.37 2.07 -8.66
N ARG A 10 15.86 3.16 -9.28
CA ARG A 10 15.94 3.28 -10.74
C ARG A 10 16.85 2.20 -11.32
N ASP A 11 18.02 1.99 -10.72
CA ASP A 11 18.99 0.97 -11.13
C ASP A 11 18.45 -0.44 -10.89
N ALA A 12 17.74 -0.67 -9.78
CA ALA A 12 17.06 -1.94 -9.50
C ALA A 12 15.97 -2.25 -10.53
N CYS A 13 15.23 -1.24 -11.00
CA CYS A 13 14.27 -1.40 -12.09
C CYS A 13 14.95 -1.65 -13.44
N ALA A 14 16.03 -0.92 -13.74
CA ALA A 14 16.77 -1.05 -15.00
C ALA A 14 17.48 -2.41 -15.12
N SER A 15 18.02 -2.94 -14.02
CA SER A 15 18.64 -4.27 -13.95
C SER A 15 17.64 -5.42 -13.90
N GLY A 16 16.35 -5.13 -13.65
CA GLY A 16 15.29 -6.13 -13.54
C GLY A 16 15.21 -6.81 -12.17
N ALA A 17 15.95 -6.33 -11.16
CA ALA A 17 15.82 -6.81 -9.78
C ALA A 17 14.43 -6.47 -9.19
N LEU A 18 13.85 -5.35 -9.61
CA LEU A 18 12.45 -4.99 -9.36
C LEU A 18 11.73 -4.78 -10.70
N PRO A 19 10.49 -5.27 -10.87
CA PRO A 19 9.72 -4.94 -12.07
C PRO A 19 9.34 -3.45 -12.07
N GLY A 20 8.90 -2.92 -10.93
CA GLY A 20 8.57 -1.51 -10.73
C GLY A 20 8.26 -1.21 -9.26
N VAL A 21 8.23 0.07 -8.91
CA VAL A 21 8.00 0.57 -7.55
C VAL A 21 7.23 1.89 -7.59
N ILE A 22 6.40 2.13 -6.57
CA ILE A 22 5.71 3.40 -6.33
C ILE A 22 6.08 3.88 -4.91
N PHE A 23 6.46 5.15 -4.80
CA PHE A 23 6.69 5.86 -3.55
C PHE A 23 5.63 6.94 -3.39
N LEU A 24 5.04 7.00 -2.20
CA LEU A 24 4.10 8.04 -1.80
C LEU A 24 4.50 8.54 -0.42
N ALA A 25 4.52 9.85 -0.23
CA ALA A 25 4.73 10.48 1.06
C ALA A 25 3.94 11.78 1.13
N ALA A 26 3.34 12.06 2.28
CA ALA A 26 2.60 13.29 2.53
C ALA A 26 2.74 13.68 4.01
N ASP A 27 2.54 14.97 4.32
CA ASP A 27 2.43 15.46 5.69
C ASP A 27 0.96 15.57 6.14
N LYS A 28 0.76 15.88 7.42
CA LYS A 28 -0.58 16.04 7.99
C LYS A 28 -1.23 17.36 7.55
N GLU A 29 -0.41 18.40 7.38
CA GLU A 29 -0.82 19.76 7.07
C GLU A 29 -1.19 19.96 5.59
N GLY A 30 -0.87 19.00 4.72
CA GLY A 30 -1.05 19.08 3.27
C GLY A 30 -0.06 20.01 2.58
N THR A 31 1.03 20.40 3.25
CA THR A 31 2.05 21.30 2.68
C THR A 31 3.12 20.54 1.91
N PHE A 32 3.19 19.24 2.12
CA PHE A 32 4.09 18.33 1.43
C PHE A 32 3.31 17.14 0.88
N GLU A 33 3.44 16.94 -0.43
CA GLU A 33 2.99 15.74 -1.13
C GLU A 33 4.07 15.32 -2.12
N TYR A 34 4.38 14.04 -2.12
CA TYR A 34 5.36 13.44 -3.01
C TYR A 34 4.83 12.11 -3.53
N GLY A 35 4.88 11.94 -4.85
CA GLY A 35 4.53 10.71 -5.53
C GLY A 35 5.49 10.42 -6.67
N LYS A 36 5.98 9.18 -6.75
CA LYS A 36 6.89 8.74 -7.79
C LYS A 36 6.68 7.28 -8.14
N ALA A 37 6.60 6.99 -9.43
CA ALA A 37 6.53 5.63 -9.96
C ALA A 37 7.73 5.38 -10.88
N MET A 38 8.33 4.18 -10.81
CA MET A 38 9.47 3.79 -11.63
C MET A 38 9.35 2.33 -12.07
N GLY A 39 9.76 2.03 -13.30
CA GLY A 39 9.74 0.68 -13.85
C GLY A 39 8.45 0.33 -14.58
N ARG A 40 8.19 -0.97 -14.69
CA ARG A 40 7.12 -1.58 -15.49
C ARG A 40 6.07 -2.21 -14.58
N ARG A 41 4.82 -2.24 -15.04
CA ARG A 41 3.73 -2.88 -14.29
C ARG A 41 3.78 -4.40 -14.28
N SER A 42 4.48 -5.01 -15.24
CA SER A 42 4.45 -6.45 -15.47
C SER A 42 5.75 -6.91 -16.13
N THR A 43 6.16 -8.14 -15.82
CA THR A 43 7.28 -8.82 -16.48
C THR A 43 6.85 -9.60 -17.72
N LYS A 44 5.54 -9.68 -18.00
CA LYS A 44 5.02 -10.39 -19.17
C LYS A 44 5.39 -9.65 -20.47
N PRO A 45 5.83 -10.35 -21.53
CA PRO A 45 6.27 -9.71 -22.78
C PRO A 45 5.25 -8.75 -23.40
N GLU A 46 3.96 -9.11 -23.37
CA GLU A 46 2.85 -8.32 -23.93
C GLU A 46 2.59 -7.00 -23.19
N ASP A 47 3.04 -6.90 -21.94
CA ASP A 47 2.87 -5.74 -21.08
C ASP A 47 4.21 -5.05 -20.77
N ALA A 48 5.32 -5.49 -21.37
CA ALA A 48 6.67 -5.05 -21.03
C ALA A 48 6.91 -3.53 -21.29
N ALA A 49 6.11 -2.91 -22.15
CA ALA A 49 6.19 -1.47 -22.42
C ALA A 49 5.35 -0.61 -21.46
N LYS A 50 4.47 -1.22 -20.65
CA LYS A 50 3.54 -0.47 -19.80
C LYS A 50 4.23 -0.10 -18.48
N ALA A 51 4.28 1.20 -18.20
CA ALA A 51 4.82 1.72 -16.95
C ALA A 51 3.92 1.33 -15.76
N ILE A 52 4.50 1.31 -14.56
CA ILE A 52 3.73 1.31 -13.33
C ILE A 52 3.20 2.72 -13.07
N GLU A 53 1.93 2.83 -12.68
CA GLU A 53 1.24 4.10 -12.43
C GLU A 53 0.69 4.12 -10.99
N PRO A 54 0.64 5.28 -10.30
CA PRO A 54 0.23 5.36 -8.89
C PRO A 54 -1.19 4.86 -8.58
N ASP A 55 -2.10 4.87 -9.55
CA ASP A 55 -3.50 4.46 -9.44
C ASP A 55 -3.74 2.99 -9.84
N MET A 56 -2.67 2.24 -10.14
CA MET A 56 -2.79 0.82 -10.42
C MET A 56 -3.37 0.04 -9.24
N VAL A 57 -4.18 -0.95 -9.56
CA VAL A 57 -4.68 -1.92 -8.58
C VAL A 57 -3.54 -2.86 -8.17
N LEU A 58 -3.12 -2.75 -6.90
CA LEU A 58 -2.07 -3.59 -6.31
C LEU A 58 -2.67 -4.64 -5.37
N ALA A 59 -2.03 -5.81 -5.30
CA ALA A 59 -2.36 -6.79 -4.28
C ALA A 59 -1.79 -6.34 -2.93
N MET A 60 -2.67 -5.94 -2.00
CA MET A 60 -2.27 -5.38 -0.69
C MET A 60 -1.70 -6.41 0.29
N ALA A 61 -1.93 -7.71 0.07
CA ALA A 61 -1.49 -8.80 0.96
C ALA A 61 -1.73 -8.46 2.45
N ALA A 62 -0.69 -8.47 3.29
CA ALA A 62 -0.78 -8.18 4.72
C ALA A 62 -1.06 -6.71 5.06
N CYS A 63 -0.87 -5.75 4.15
CA CYS A 63 -1.22 -4.34 4.37
C CYS A 63 -2.73 -4.16 4.61
N THR A 64 -3.55 -5.14 4.22
CA THR A 64 -4.99 -5.18 4.55
C THR A 64 -5.28 -5.18 6.04
N LYS A 65 -4.34 -5.60 6.90
CA LYS A 65 -4.51 -5.60 8.37
C LYS A 65 -4.86 -4.22 8.93
N LEU A 66 -4.33 -3.14 8.34
CA LEU A 66 -4.67 -1.78 8.77
C LEU A 66 -6.15 -1.47 8.52
N MET A 67 -6.66 -1.81 7.33
CA MET A 67 -8.08 -1.63 6.99
C MET A 67 -8.98 -2.48 7.88
N THR A 68 -8.59 -3.73 8.15
CA THR A 68 -9.30 -4.61 9.09
C THR A 68 -9.33 -4.01 10.50
N ALA A 69 -8.20 -3.51 11.01
CA ALA A 69 -8.13 -2.90 12.33
C ALA A 69 -9.04 -1.66 12.43
N ILE A 70 -9.03 -0.79 11.40
CA ILE A 70 -9.95 0.35 11.32
C ILE A 70 -11.41 -0.12 11.37
N THR A 71 -11.75 -1.16 10.61
CA THR A 71 -13.12 -1.70 10.58
C THR A 71 -13.55 -2.24 11.94
N VAL A 72 -12.66 -2.96 12.64
CA VAL A 72 -12.89 -3.47 13.99
C VAL A 72 -13.12 -2.32 14.98
N LEU A 73 -12.27 -1.29 14.96
CA LEU A 73 -12.43 -0.14 15.85
C LEU A 73 -13.71 0.65 15.55
N GLN A 74 -14.14 0.75 14.30
CA GLN A 74 -15.43 1.33 13.94
C GLN A 74 -16.62 0.51 14.47
N CYS A 75 -16.51 -0.81 14.59
CA CYS A 75 -17.54 -1.63 15.22
C CYS A 75 -17.61 -1.40 16.73
N VAL A 76 -16.46 -1.21 17.39
CA VAL A 76 -16.36 -0.87 18.82
C VAL A 76 -16.99 0.51 19.09
N GLU A 77 -16.66 1.52 18.28
CA GLU A 77 -17.26 2.86 18.39
C GLU A 77 -18.79 2.85 18.24
N ARG A 78 -19.34 1.89 17.49
CA ARG A 78 -20.77 1.69 17.29
C ARG A 78 -21.43 0.84 18.38
N GLY A 79 -20.67 0.34 19.35
CA GLY A 79 -21.15 -0.53 20.41
C GLY A 79 -21.62 -1.90 19.92
N LEU A 80 -21.06 -2.39 18.80
CA LEU A 80 -21.39 -3.74 18.30
C LEU A 80 -20.71 -4.84 19.13
N PHE A 81 -19.53 -4.54 19.68
CA PHE A 81 -18.76 -5.34 20.62
C PHE A 81 -17.75 -4.46 21.36
N ASP A 82 -17.22 -4.91 22.49
CA ASP A 82 -16.11 -4.27 23.20
C ASP A 82 -14.73 -4.84 22.78
N LEU A 83 -13.63 -4.14 23.05
CA LEU A 83 -12.28 -4.66 22.77
C LEU A 83 -11.86 -5.77 23.73
N ASP A 84 -12.33 -5.72 24.97
CA ASP A 84 -11.94 -6.61 26.05
C ASP A 84 -12.98 -7.72 26.31
N GLU A 85 -14.08 -7.77 25.55
CA GLU A 85 -15.08 -8.82 25.70
C GLU A 85 -14.58 -10.19 25.19
N ASP A 86 -15.16 -11.26 25.72
CA ASP A 86 -14.90 -12.61 25.24
C ASP A 86 -15.51 -12.81 23.84
N ILE A 87 -14.70 -13.27 22.89
CA ILE A 87 -15.13 -13.49 21.49
C ILE A 87 -16.34 -14.42 21.37
N THR A 88 -16.57 -15.30 22.33
CA THR A 88 -17.72 -16.22 22.36
C THR A 88 -19.04 -15.53 22.70
N GLN A 89 -19.01 -14.25 23.10
CA GLN A 89 -20.21 -13.45 23.33
C GLN A 89 -20.77 -12.91 22.02
N SER A 90 -19.91 -12.30 21.19
CA SER A 90 -20.33 -11.64 19.94
C SER A 90 -20.12 -12.46 18.67
N PHE A 91 -19.25 -13.47 18.68
CA PHE A 91 -18.90 -14.27 17.50
C PHE A 91 -19.15 -15.76 17.72
N ARG A 92 -20.38 -16.12 18.12
CA ARG A 92 -20.79 -17.53 18.18
C ARG A 92 -20.93 -18.08 16.76
N ILE A 93 -20.11 -19.07 16.44
CA ILE A 93 -20.16 -19.88 15.21
C ILE A 93 -20.69 -21.26 15.55
#